data_AF-A0A0N4TXT5-F1
#
_entry.id   AF-A0A0N4TXT5-F1
#
_cell.length_a   1.000
_cell.length_b   1.000
_cell.length_c   1.000
_cell.angle_alpha   90.00
_cell.angle_beta   90.00
_cell.angle_gamma   90.00
#
_symmetry.space_group_name_H-M   'P 1'
#
loop_
_entity.id
_entity.type
_entity.pdbx_description
1 polymer ?
#
loop_
_entity_poly.entity_id
_entity_poly.type
_entity_poly.pdbx_seq_one_letter_code
_entity_poly.pdbx_strand_id
1 'polypeptide(L)'
;MPCNNTSFDNSCPNTTYTIFDYMMLKATTLQPFSSYAANKQVTFTLQNIEEVWYRSDLCHLWRYTGLGWQQYVRLVAEQMVLLMALLQIACDAMDIKNVGRKRWWRVMKSFPAKVAYKISFIFIILIVPIRLACALCSAMLLLENILSLMIVLLTGAHFLFYTRALKFIGPFVLMIYTILSRDISRFMLIYSIFLIGFSQCLFISN
;
A
#
# COMPACT_ATOMS: atom_id res chain seq x y z
N MET A 1 -22.59 39.44 -12.40
CA MET A 1 -21.83 39.46 -13.67
C MET A 1 -21.10 38.12 -13.79
N PRO A 2 -21.34 37.31 -14.83
CA PRO A 2 -20.77 35.97 -14.95
C PRO A 2 -19.30 36.03 -15.41
N CYS A 3 -18.43 35.25 -14.78
CA CYS A 3 -17.06 35.04 -15.27
C CYS A 3 -17.09 34.11 -16.48
N ASN A 4 -16.59 34.62 -17.60
CA ASN A 4 -16.53 33.96 -18.90
C ASN A 4 -15.27 33.09 -18.99
N ASN A 5 -15.42 31.83 -19.38
CA ASN A 5 -14.35 30.84 -19.43
C ASN A 5 -13.54 30.96 -20.72
N THR A 6 -12.61 31.90 -20.76
CA THR A 6 -11.54 31.91 -21.74
C THR A 6 -10.28 32.45 -21.06
N SER A 7 -9.22 31.64 -21.09
CA SER A 7 -7.87 31.91 -20.54
C SER A 7 -7.65 31.39 -19.11
N PHE A 8 -6.89 30.30 -19.04
CA PHE A 8 -6.44 29.62 -17.84
C PHE A 8 -5.25 30.37 -17.22
N ASP A 9 -5.45 31.64 -16.86
CA ASP A 9 -4.51 32.42 -16.06
C ASP A 9 -5.28 33.60 -15.49
N ASN A 10 -5.46 33.60 -14.17
CA ASN A 10 -5.49 34.74 -13.25
C ASN A 10 -6.34 34.43 -12.00
N SER A 11 -5.70 34.60 -10.84
CA SER A 11 -6.27 34.41 -9.51
C SER A 11 -7.42 35.40 -9.22
N CYS A 12 -8.53 34.91 -8.69
CA CYS A 12 -9.50 35.71 -7.94
C CYS A 12 -9.42 35.33 -6.45
N PRO A 13 -9.13 36.27 -5.53
CA PRO A 13 -9.04 35.97 -4.10
C PRO A 13 -10.38 36.15 -3.39
N ASN A 14 -10.50 35.43 -2.26
CA ASN A 14 -11.44 35.61 -1.14
C ASN A 14 -12.75 34.82 -1.16
N THR A 15 -12.64 33.50 -0.95
CA THR A 15 -13.58 32.77 -0.09
C THR A 15 -12.77 31.81 0.79
N THR A 16 -12.77 32.04 2.10
CA THR A 16 -12.12 31.16 3.09
C THR A 16 -12.90 29.86 3.19
N TYR A 17 -12.49 28.84 2.43
CA TYR A 17 -12.93 27.47 2.64
C TYR A 17 -12.10 26.86 3.76
N THR A 18 -12.77 26.26 4.73
CA THR A 18 -12.06 25.60 5.84
C THR A 18 -11.47 24.26 5.37
N ILE A 19 -10.44 23.79 6.07
CA ILE A 19 -9.84 22.46 5.87
C ILE A 19 -10.91 21.33 5.91
N PHE A 20 -12.02 21.58 6.58
CA PHE A 20 -13.13 20.64 6.70
C PHE A 20 -13.99 20.57 5.43
N ASP A 21 -14.18 21.70 4.72
CA ASP A 21 -14.95 21.77 3.47
C ASP A 21 -14.28 20.98 2.35
N TYR A 22 -12.94 21.05 2.23
CA TYR A 22 -12.23 20.24 1.22
C TYR A 22 -12.30 18.74 1.53
N MET A 23 -12.31 18.36 2.81
CA MET A 23 -12.42 16.96 3.22
C MET A 23 -13.81 16.39 2.94
N MET A 24 -14.86 17.18 3.19
CA MET A 24 -16.24 16.78 2.91
C MET A 24 -16.52 16.70 1.40
N LEU A 25 -15.99 17.62 0.60
CA LEU A 25 -16.17 17.61 -0.87
C LEU A 25 -15.46 16.40 -1.52
N LYS A 26 -14.31 15.96 -0.98
CA LYS A 26 -13.55 14.82 -1.50
C LYS A 26 -14.05 13.46 -0.98
N ALA A 27 -14.82 13.44 0.12
CA ALA A 27 -15.44 12.22 0.63
C ALA A 27 -16.67 11.78 -0.19
N THR A 28 -17.30 12.70 -0.92
CA THR A 28 -18.49 12.40 -1.75
C THR A 28 -18.14 11.79 -3.11
N THR A 29 -16.87 11.85 -3.56
CA THR A 29 -16.43 11.17 -4.78
C THR A 29 -16.00 9.74 -4.46
N LEU A 30 -16.98 8.85 -4.25
CA LEU A 30 -16.82 7.43 -4.53
C LEU A 30 -16.45 7.31 -6.02
N GLN A 31 -15.17 7.19 -6.35
CA GLN A 31 -14.77 6.88 -7.72
C GLN A 31 -15.06 5.40 -7.98
N PRO A 32 -15.93 5.07 -8.95
CA PRO A 32 -16.33 3.70 -9.21
C PRO A 32 -15.21 2.90 -9.86
N PHE A 33 -15.22 1.62 -9.50
CA PHE A 33 -14.56 0.50 -10.14
C PHE A 33 -15.07 0.35 -11.58
N SER A 34 -14.45 1.00 -12.56
CA SER A 34 -14.52 0.55 -13.97
C SER A 34 -13.61 1.39 -14.85
N SER A 35 -13.06 0.78 -15.90
CA SER A 35 -12.39 1.40 -17.05
C SER A 35 -10.89 1.71 -16.90
N TYR A 36 -10.03 0.70 -16.88
CA TYR A 36 -8.67 0.85 -17.45
C TYR A 36 -8.11 -0.51 -17.91
N ALA A 37 -8.81 -1.13 -18.86
CA ALA A 37 -8.26 -2.19 -19.70
C ALA A 37 -8.09 -1.62 -21.12
N ALA A 38 -6.87 -1.24 -21.50
CA ALA A 38 -6.44 -1.09 -22.90
C ALA A 38 -4.94 -0.78 -23.01
N ASN A 39 -4.15 -1.83 -23.26
CA ASN A 39 -3.02 -1.95 -24.19
C ASN A 39 -2.14 -0.72 -24.52
N LYS A 40 -0.82 -0.79 -24.26
CA LYS A 40 0.23 -0.72 -25.32
C LYS A 40 1.64 -1.03 -24.80
N GLN A 41 2.34 -1.95 -25.47
CA GLN A 41 3.79 -2.16 -25.32
C GLN A 41 4.56 -1.02 -25.99
N VAL A 42 5.63 -0.52 -25.37
CA VAL A 42 6.39 0.62 -25.88
C VAL A 42 7.89 0.33 -25.88
N THR A 43 8.46 0.26 -27.09
CA THR A 43 9.89 0.20 -27.42
C THR A 43 10.50 1.61 -27.30
N PHE A 44 11.72 1.69 -26.78
CA PHE A 44 12.37 2.93 -26.33
C PHE A 44 13.13 3.67 -27.45
N THR A 45 12.65 4.86 -27.88
CA THR A 45 13.39 5.81 -28.74
C THR A 45 13.16 7.27 -28.31
N LEU A 46 14.08 8.18 -28.67
CA LEU A 46 14.27 9.55 -28.15
C LEU A 46 13.13 10.60 -28.38
N GLN A 47 11.89 10.19 -28.66
CA GLN A 47 10.70 11.06 -28.58
C GLN A 47 10.10 11.15 -27.15
N ASN A 48 10.78 10.56 -26.16
CA ASN A 48 10.26 10.27 -24.82
C ASN A 48 10.18 11.47 -23.84
N ILE A 49 10.51 12.71 -24.22
CA ILE A 49 10.59 13.80 -23.23
C ILE A 49 9.20 14.38 -22.91
N GLU A 50 8.31 14.57 -23.89
CA GLU A 50 6.98 15.15 -23.65
C GLU A 50 5.97 14.13 -23.04
N GLU A 51 6.08 12.84 -23.38
CA GLU A 51 5.27 11.77 -22.79
C GLU A 51 5.62 11.48 -21.31
N VAL A 52 6.83 11.82 -20.88
CA VAL A 52 7.25 11.75 -19.46
C VAL A 52 6.54 12.82 -18.62
N TRP A 53 6.25 13.98 -19.20
CA TRP A 53 5.52 15.05 -18.51
C TRP A 53 4.05 14.70 -18.29
N TYR A 54 3.36 14.09 -19.27
CA TYR A 54 1.98 13.58 -19.08
C TYR A 54 1.90 12.45 -18.03
N ARG A 55 2.96 11.63 -17.90
CA ARG A 55 3.06 10.60 -16.86
C ARG A 55 3.31 11.17 -15.45
N SER A 56 3.74 12.43 -15.35
CA SER A 56 4.04 13.08 -14.07
C SER A 56 2.80 13.43 -13.25
N ASP A 57 1.64 13.61 -13.89
CA ASP A 57 0.36 13.82 -13.20
C ASP A 57 -0.18 12.53 -12.56
N LEU A 58 0.21 11.36 -13.08
CA LEU A 58 -0.14 10.07 -12.46
C LEU A 58 0.71 9.79 -11.22
N CYS A 59 1.98 10.21 -11.17
CA CYS A 59 2.86 10.05 -10.01
C CYS A 59 2.92 11.31 -9.15
N HIS A 60 1.76 11.93 -8.88
CA HIS A 60 1.66 13.13 -8.02
C HIS A 60 2.31 12.94 -6.63
N LEU A 61 2.42 11.70 -6.16
CA LEU A 61 3.01 11.35 -4.85
C LEU A 61 4.53 11.59 -4.76
N TRP A 62 5.24 11.69 -5.89
CA TRP A 62 6.68 11.94 -5.96
C TRP A 62 7.08 13.42 -5.98
N ARG A 63 6.10 14.33 -6.00
CA ARG A 63 6.37 15.77 -6.09
C ARG A 63 6.75 16.34 -4.72
N TYR A 64 8.02 16.18 -4.35
CA TYR A 64 8.59 16.68 -3.09
C TYR A 64 8.92 18.17 -3.12
N THR A 65 9.05 18.78 -4.31
CA THR A 65 9.48 20.16 -4.53
C THR A 65 8.33 21.18 -4.48
N GLY A 66 7.48 21.10 -3.46
CA GLY A 66 6.44 22.09 -3.17
C GLY A 66 6.81 22.99 -2.00
N LEU A 67 6.32 24.23 -1.99
CA LEU A 67 6.53 25.26 -0.95
C LEU A 67 5.84 24.96 0.40
N GLY A 68 5.60 23.70 0.75
CA GLY A 68 4.88 23.29 1.96
C GLY A 68 5.72 22.45 2.93
N TRP A 69 5.47 22.60 4.23
CA TRP A 69 6.11 21.80 5.29
C TRP A 69 5.69 20.32 5.27
N GLN A 70 4.53 20.01 4.71
CA GLN A 70 3.97 18.65 4.68
C GLN A 70 4.81 17.69 3.83
N GLN A 71 5.43 18.19 2.76
CA GLN A 71 6.27 17.43 1.84
C GLN A 71 7.56 16.98 2.50
N TYR A 72 8.19 17.86 3.30
CA TYR A 72 9.42 17.55 4.02
C TYR A 72 9.20 16.48 5.09
N VAL A 73 8.12 16.59 5.87
CA VAL A 73 7.76 15.59 6.89
C VAL A 73 7.54 14.21 6.26
N ARG A 74 6.89 14.15 5.09
CA ARG A 74 6.70 12.91 4.34
C ARG A 74 8.02 12.28 3.92
N LEU A 75 8.95 13.06 3.39
CA LEU A 75 10.27 12.58 2.96
C LEU A 75 11.05 11.97 4.14
N VAL A 76 11.09 12.69 5.27
CA VAL A 76 11.78 12.20 6.48
C VAL A 76 11.11 10.93 7.00
N ALA A 77 9.77 10.88 7.04
CA ALA A 77 9.04 9.70 7.49
C ALA A 77 9.32 8.47 6.60
N GLU A 78 9.34 8.65 5.27
CA GLU A 78 9.65 7.58 4.33
C GLU A 78 11.06 7.02 4.56
N GLN A 79 12.05 7.92 4.73
CA GLN A 79 13.43 7.51 5.00
C GLN A 79 13.58 6.79 6.35
N MET A 80 12.90 7.27 7.40
CA MET A 80 12.92 6.63 8.73
C MET A 80 12.29 5.24 8.70
N VAL A 81 11.18 5.06 7.99
CA VAL A 81 10.51 3.75 7.85
C VAL A 81 11.41 2.77 7.09
N LEU A 82 12.06 3.23 6.01
CA LEU A 82 12.99 2.41 5.24
C LEU A 82 14.19 1.96 6.09
N LEU A 83 14.79 2.88 6.84
CA LEU A 83 15.93 2.59 7.71
C LEU A 83 15.55 1.60 8.82
N MET A 84 14.40 1.81 9.47
CA MET A 84 13.87 0.91 10.49
C MET A 84 13.62 -0.50 9.94
N ALA A 85 12.98 -0.62 8.77
CA ALA A 85 12.72 -1.91 8.13
C ALA A 85 14.01 -2.65 7.78
N LEU A 86 15.01 -1.93 7.27
CA LEU A 86 16.31 -2.50 6.90
C LEU A 86 17.07 -3.03 8.12
N LEU A 87 17.07 -2.29 9.23
CA LEU A 87 17.68 -2.73 10.49
C LEU A 87 17.01 -3.99 11.04
N GLN A 88 15.67 -4.05 11.03
CA GLN A 88 14.94 -5.20 11.55
C GLN A 88 15.21 -6.47 10.73
N ILE A 89 15.27 -6.36 9.40
CA ILE A 89 15.64 -7.48 8.54
C ILE A 89 17.09 -7.91 8.76
N ALA A 90 18.01 -6.97 8.96
CA ALA A 90 19.41 -7.29 9.24
C ALA A 90 19.55 -8.06 10.57
N CYS A 91 18.87 -7.61 11.63
CA CYS A 91 18.81 -8.31 12.92
C CYS A 91 18.22 -9.73 12.76
N ASP A 92 17.12 -9.85 12.03
CA ASP A 92 16.49 -11.13 11.74
C ASP A 92 17.41 -12.07 10.94
N ALA A 93 18.14 -11.54 9.96
CA ALA A 93 19.10 -12.32 9.17
C ALA A 93 20.27 -12.81 10.02
N MET A 94 20.78 -11.98 10.94
CA MET A 94 21.81 -12.38 11.89
C MET A 94 21.32 -13.49 12.83
N ASP A 95 20.10 -13.38 13.34
CA ASP A 95 19.48 -14.41 14.19
C ASP A 95 19.33 -15.75 13.46
N ILE A 96 18.88 -15.71 12.19
CA ILE A 96 18.77 -16.91 11.34
C ILE A 96 20.12 -17.60 11.14
N LYS A 97 21.18 -16.81 10.93
CA LYS A 97 22.55 -17.34 10.77
C LYS A 97 23.04 -18.02 12.04
N ASN A 98 22.73 -17.46 13.21
CA ASN A 98 23.19 -17.98 14.49
C ASN A 98 22.39 -19.23 14.95
N VAL A 99 21.08 -19.29 14.68
CA VAL A 99 20.19 -20.41 15.10
C VAL A 99 20.23 -21.59 14.12
N GLY A 100 20.53 -21.34 12.85
CA GLY A 100 20.53 -22.34 11.79
C GLY A 100 19.19 -22.42 11.02
N ARG A 101 19.27 -22.25 9.70
CA ARG A 101 18.14 -22.07 8.77
C ARG A 101 17.07 -23.17 8.85
N LYS A 102 17.47 -24.43 9.02
CA LYS A 102 16.54 -25.59 9.06
C LYS A 102 15.69 -25.61 10.33
N ARG A 103 16.28 -25.27 11.48
CA ARG A 103 15.58 -25.21 12.77
C ARG A 103 14.64 -24.00 12.80
N TRP A 104 15.10 -22.87 12.27
CA TRP A 104 14.31 -21.64 12.16
C TRP A 104 13.03 -21.82 11.32
N TRP A 105 13.14 -22.42 10.12
CA TRP A 105 11.97 -22.70 9.28
C TRP A 105 10.94 -23.62 9.94
N ARG A 106 11.38 -24.61 10.72
CA ARG A 106 10.47 -25.52 11.45
C ARG A 106 9.72 -24.77 12.55
N VAL A 107 10.41 -23.97 13.36
CA VAL A 107 9.81 -23.16 14.43
C VAL A 107 8.83 -22.13 13.87
N MET A 108 9.19 -21.50 12.75
CA MET A 108 8.32 -20.55 12.05
C MET A 108 7.05 -21.21 11.52
N LYS A 109 7.15 -22.41 10.95
CA LYS A 109 5.97 -23.13 10.45
C LYS A 109 5.00 -23.51 11.57
N SER A 110 5.49 -23.71 12.79
CA SER A 110 4.67 -23.97 13.97
C SER A 110 3.90 -22.74 14.48
N PHE A 111 4.33 -21.52 14.12
CA PHE A 111 3.71 -20.27 14.58
C PHE A 111 3.46 -19.31 13.40
N PRO A 112 2.41 -19.56 12.59
CA PRO A 112 2.14 -18.78 11.37
C PRO A 112 1.97 -17.28 11.64
N ALA A 113 1.48 -16.90 12.82
CA ALA A 113 1.35 -15.51 13.24
C ALA A 113 2.70 -14.75 13.27
N LYS A 114 3.78 -15.40 13.73
CA LYS A 114 5.13 -14.79 13.74
C LYS A 114 5.70 -14.65 12.33
N VAL A 115 5.32 -15.54 11.42
CA VAL A 115 5.78 -15.53 10.02
C VAL A 115 5.09 -14.41 9.24
N ALA A 116 3.78 -14.25 9.43
CA ALA A 116 3.00 -13.18 8.80
C ALA A 116 3.58 -11.79 9.12
N TYR A 117 4.05 -11.60 10.36
CA TYR A 117 4.72 -10.35 10.74
C TYR A 117 6.04 -10.12 9.99
N LYS A 118 6.91 -11.14 9.86
CA LYS A 118 8.14 -11.00 9.06
C LYS A 118 7.86 -10.74 7.58
N ILE A 119 6.82 -11.37 7.04
CA ILE A 119 6.35 -11.11 5.66
C ILE A 119 5.89 -9.65 5.49
N SER A 120 5.30 -9.05 6.52
CA SER A 120 4.86 -7.65 6.48
C SER A 120 6.02 -6.68 6.19
N PHE A 121 7.21 -6.92 6.76
CA PHE A 121 8.40 -6.12 6.45
C PHE A 121 8.91 -6.27 5.02
N ILE A 122 8.74 -7.44 4.43
CA ILE A 122 9.08 -7.67 3.02
C ILE A 122 8.15 -6.85 2.13
N PHE A 123 6.85 -6.80 2.44
CA PHE A 123 5.89 -5.95 1.73
C PHE A 123 6.21 -4.46 1.86
N ILE A 124 6.65 -4.01 3.05
CA ILE A 124 7.09 -2.61 3.27
C ILE A 124 8.33 -2.28 2.43
N ILE A 125 9.29 -3.20 2.27
CA ILE A 125 10.41 -2.95 1.35
C ILE A 125 9.96 -2.96 -0.10
N LEU A 126 9.03 -3.84 -0.48
CA LEU A 126 8.53 -3.99 -1.85
C LEU A 126 7.75 -2.75 -2.34
N ILE A 127 7.15 -1.96 -1.45
CA ILE A 127 6.44 -0.74 -1.87
C ILE A 127 7.37 0.34 -2.43
N VAL A 128 8.63 0.36 -2.01
CA VAL A 128 9.65 1.33 -2.43
C VAL A 128 10.05 1.17 -3.90
N PRO A 129 10.40 -0.04 -4.41
CA PRO A 129 10.61 -0.24 -5.84
C PRO A 129 9.32 -0.07 -6.65
N ILE A 130 8.14 -0.37 -6.09
CA ILE A 130 6.86 -0.10 -6.77
C ILE A 130 6.65 1.40 -6.96
N ARG A 131 7.02 2.23 -5.96
CA ARG A 131 7.01 3.69 -6.09
C ARG A 131 7.98 4.19 -7.15
N LEU A 132 9.17 3.61 -7.23
CA LEU A 132 10.12 3.92 -8.31
C LEU A 132 9.60 3.47 -9.69
N ALA A 133 8.88 2.35 -9.74
CA ALA A 133 8.27 1.82 -10.95
C ALA A 133 7.06 2.62 -11.46
N CYS A 134 6.48 3.51 -10.65
CA CYS A 134 5.42 4.45 -11.08
C CYS A 134 5.85 5.26 -12.31
N ALA A 135 7.14 5.64 -12.39
CA ALA A 135 7.69 6.34 -13.55
C ALA A 135 7.71 5.49 -14.84
N LEU A 136 7.70 4.16 -14.71
CA LEU A 136 7.79 3.23 -15.83
C LEU A 136 6.43 2.72 -16.32
N CYS A 137 5.43 2.56 -15.45
CA CYS A 137 4.15 1.96 -15.83
C CYS A 137 2.95 2.50 -15.02
N SER A 138 1.87 2.90 -15.72
CA SER A 138 0.64 3.47 -15.14
C SER A 138 -0.20 2.48 -14.33
N ALA A 139 -0.11 1.17 -14.59
CA ALA A 139 -0.83 0.13 -13.84
C ALA A 139 -0.33 -0.05 -12.40
N MET A 140 0.86 0.47 -12.06
CA MET A 140 1.48 0.29 -10.75
C MET A 140 0.79 1.11 -9.65
N LEU A 141 0.02 2.15 -10.00
CA LEU A 141 -0.70 2.99 -9.03
C LEU A 141 -1.80 2.22 -8.28
N LEU A 142 -2.57 1.40 -9.01
CA LEU A 142 -3.62 0.57 -8.41
C LEU A 142 -3.00 -0.45 -7.45
N LEU A 143 -1.88 -1.04 -7.87
CA LEU A 143 -1.15 -2.02 -7.07
C LEU A 143 -0.57 -1.37 -5.80
N GLU A 144 -0.01 -0.16 -5.89
CA GLU A 144 0.47 0.60 -4.73
C GLU A 144 -0.67 0.84 -3.72
N ASN A 145 -1.86 1.24 -4.19
CA ASN A 145 -3.00 1.50 -3.31
C ASN A 145 -3.48 0.23 -2.58
N ILE A 146 -3.61 -0.89 -3.31
CA ILE A 146 -3.98 -2.18 -2.71
C ILE A 146 -2.91 -2.63 -1.70
N LEU A 147 -1.64 -2.47 -2.05
CA LEU A 147 -0.52 -2.84 -1.17
C LEU A 147 -0.48 -1.98 0.09
N SER A 148 -0.70 -0.67 -0.05
CA SER A 148 -0.79 0.28 1.06
C SER A 148 -1.92 -0.09 2.03
N LEU A 149 -3.11 -0.40 1.50
CA LEU A 149 -4.23 -0.88 2.32
C LEU A 149 -3.88 -2.17 3.07
N MET A 150 -3.23 -3.12 2.38
CA MET A 150 -2.80 -4.37 3.00
C MET A 150 -1.78 -4.10 4.13
N ILE A 151 -0.81 -3.20 3.94
CA ILE A 151 0.16 -2.82 4.98
C ILE A 151 -0.54 -2.18 6.19
N VAL A 152 -1.54 -1.31 5.99
CA VAL A 152 -2.31 -0.72 7.09
C VAL A 152 -3.07 -1.80 7.88
N LEU A 153 -3.71 -2.75 7.18
CA LEU A 153 -4.39 -3.88 7.82
C LEU A 153 -3.41 -4.77 8.61
N LEU A 154 -2.26 -5.09 8.03
CA LEU A 154 -1.18 -5.85 8.68
C LEU A 154 -0.63 -5.13 9.91
N THR A 155 -0.45 -3.80 9.82
CA THR A 155 0.01 -2.96 10.94
C THR A 155 -1.01 -2.96 12.08
N GLY A 156 -2.30 -2.87 11.77
CA GLY A 156 -3.37 -3.01 12.76
C GLY A 156 -3.37 -4.38 13.44
N ALA A 157 -3.18 -5.46 12.67
CA ALA A 157 -3.06 -6.80 13.22
C ALA A 157 -1.82 -6.96 14.14
N HIS A 158 -0.70 -6.32 13.80
CA HIS A 158 0.49 -6.31 14.65
C HIS A 158 0.28 -5.53 15.96
N PHE A 159 -0.41 -4.39 15.91
CA PHE A 159 -0.76 -3.63 17.11
C PHE A 159 -1.61 -4.47 18.08
N LEU A 160 -2.60 -5.22 17.57
CA LEU A 160 -3.39 -6.17 18.37
C LEU A 160 -2.53 -7.30 18.98
N PHE A 161 -1.46 -7.72 18.31
CA PHE A 161 -0.53 -8.68 18.90
C PHE A 161 0.26 -8.08 20.06
N TYR A 162 0.64 -6.80 19.98
CA TYR A 162 1.37 -6.12 21.04
C TYR A 162 0.51 -5.89 22.29
N THR A 163 -0.77 -5.56 22.12
CA THR A 163 -1.70 -5.37 23.25
C THR A 163 -1.93 -6.67 24.04
N ARG A 164 -1.70 -7.86 23.45
CA ARG A 164 -1.64 -9.14 24.18
C ARG A 164 -0.65 -9.13 25.36
N ALA A 165 0.44 -8.37 25.25
CA ALA A 165 1.48 -8.30 26.29
C ALA A 165 1.04 -7.52 27.55
N LEU A 166 -0.08 -6.78 27.48
CA LEU A 166 -0.62 -6.05 28.62
C LEU A 166 -1.43 -6.99 29.51
N LYS A 167 -0.97 -7.19 30.75
CA LYS A 167 -1.55 -8.15 31.72
C LYS A 167 -3.06 -8.02 31.94
N PHE A 168 -3.64 -6.83 31.77
CA PHE A 168 -5.06 -6.58 32.00
C PHE A 168 -5.93 -6.81 30.74
N ILE A 169 -5.48 -6.36 29.56
CA ILE A 169 -6.24 -6.45 28.31
C ILE A 169 -5.97 -7.76 27.54
N GLY A 170 -4.87 -8.44 27.86
CA GLY A 170 -4.35 -9.57 27.11
C GLY A 170 -5.35 -10.71 26.87
N PRO A 171 -6.12 -11.17 27.88
CA PRO A 171 -7.14 -12.20 27.70
C PRO A 171 -8.25 -11.79 26.74
N PHE A 172 -8.73 -10.54 26.83
CA PHE A 172 -9.79 -10.01 25.98
C PHE A 172 -9.34 -9.90 24.52
N VAL A 173 -8.15 -9.33 24.30
CA VAL A 173 -7.59 -9.18 22.94
C VAL A 173 -7.29 -10.54 22.34
N LEU A 174 -6.78 -11.49 23.11
CA LEU A 174 -6.48 -12.83 22.61
C LEU A 174 -7.77 -13.52 22.14
N MET A 175 -8.87 -13.39 22.88
CA MET A 175 -10.17 -13.95 22.49
C MET A 175 -10.64 -13.36 21.16
N ILE A 176 -10.67 -12.03 21.02
CA ILE A 176 -11.08 -11.34 19.79
C ILE A 176 -10.15 -11.69 18.62
N TYR A 177 -8.83 -11.70 18.84
CA TYR A 177 -7.85 -12.06 17.82
C TYR A 177 -8.06 -13.48 17.30
N THR A 178 -8.36 -14.45 18.18
CA THR A 178 -8.60 -15.83 17.76
C THR A 178 -9.89 -15.99 16.97
N ILE A 179 -10.94 -15.22 17.29
CA ILE A 179 -12.19 -15.17 16.51
C ILE A 179 -11.89 -14.58 15.13
N LEU A 180 -11.29 -13.39 15.08
CA LEU A 180 -10.97 -12.69 13.83
C LEU A 180 -10.06 -13.51 12.92
N SER A 181 -8.97 -14.07 13.46
CA SER A 181 -8.04 -14.88 12.67
C SER A 181 -8.68 -16.16 12.15
N ARG A 182 -9.59 -16.78 12.92
CA ARG A 182 -10.31 -17.98 12.49
C ARG A 182 -11.32 -17.63 11.39
N ASP A 183 -12.03 -16.52 11.53
CA ASP A 183 -13.06 -16.09 10.60
C ASP A 183 -12.47 -15.69 9.24
N ILE A 184 -11.45 -14.83 9.25
CA ILE A 184 -10.71 -14.42 8.04
C ILE A 184 -10.11 -15.62 7.31
N SER A 185 -9.52 -16.58 8.03
CA SER A 185 -8.92 -17.76 7.41
C SER A 185 -9.95 -18.64 6.70
N ARG A 186 -11.20 -18.71 7.21
CA ARG A 186 -12.27 -19.48 6.59
C ARG A 186 -12.80 -18.77 5.35
N PHE A 187 -13.05 -17.47 5.44
CA PHE A 187 -13.47 -16.66 4.29
C PHE A 187 -12.43 -16.69 3.15
N MET A 188 -11.14 -16.52 3.48
CA MET A 188 -10.07 -16.56 2.49
C MET A 188 -9.96 -17.91 1.78
N LEU A 189 -10.11 -19.02 2.51
CA LEU A 189 -10.05 -20.37 1.93
C LEU A 189 -11.19 -20.58 0.93
N ILE A 190 -12.43 -20.26 1.34
CA ILE A 190 -13.61 -20.43 0.48
C ILE A 190 -13.50 -19.53 -0.77
N TYR A 191 -13.11 -18.26 -0.59
CA TYR A 191 -12.91 -17.33 -1.70
C TYR A 191 -11.84 -17.80 -2.68
N SER A 192 -10.73 -18.36 -2.17
CA SER A 192 -9.64 -18.87 -3.02
C SER A 192 -10.08 -20.06 -3.87
N ILE A 193 -10.87 -20.98 -3.31
CA ILE A 193 -11.42 -22.13 -4.06
C ILE A 193 -12.32 -21.64 -5.19
N PHE A 194 -13.23 -20.71 -4.89
CA PHE A 194 -14.12 -20.15 -5.91
C PHE A 194 -13.35 -19.41 -7.01
N LEU A 195 -12.35 -18.61 -6.65
CA LEU A 195 -11.55 -17.84 -7.61
C LEU A 195 -10.76 -18.76 -8.56
N ILE A 196 -10.10 -19.80 -8.02
CA ILE A 196 -9.36 -20.78 -8.82
C ILE A 196 -10.32 -21.55 -9.73
N GLY A 197 -11.46 -22.03 -9.21
CA GLY A 197 -12.47 -22.74 -10.00
C GLY A 197 -12.97 -21.90 -11.17
N PHE A 198 -13.32 -20.64 -10.91
CA PHE A 198 -13.78 -19.72 -11.95
C PHE A 198 -12.70 -19.41 -12.99
N SER A 199 -11.45 -19.25 -12.56
CA SER A 199 -10.31 -19.01 -13.47
C SER A 199 -10.10 -20.16 -14.47
N GLN A 200 -10.31 -21.40 -14.04
CA GLN A 200 -10.15 -22.58 -14.89
C GLN A 200 -11.32 -22.72 -15.87
N CYS A 201 -12.55 -22.48 -15.42
CA CYS A 201 -13.73 -22.48 -16.29
C CYS A 201 -13.62 -21.43 -17.42
N LEU A 202 -13.10 -20.24 -17.11
CA LEU A 202 -12.88 -19.21 -18.13
C LEU A 202 -11.76 -19.56 -19.11
N PHE A 203 -10.69 -20.23 -18.65
CA PHE A 203 -9.57 -20.62 -19.51
C PHE A 203 -9.93 -21.73 -20.50
N ILE A 204 -10.81 -22.67 -20.12
CA ILE A 204 -11.28 -23.75 -21.00
C ILE A 204 -12.37 -23.30 -21.99
N SER A 205 -13.09 -22.23 -21.65
CA SER A 205 -14.20 -21.73 -22.48
C SER A 205 -13.77 -20.80 -23.62
N ASN A 206 -12.49 -20.45 -23.72
CA ASN A 206 -11.90 -19.59 -24.76
C ASN A 206 -10.93 -20.42 -25.60
#